data_AF-A0A916WC29-F1
#
_entry.id   AF-A0A916WC29-F1
#
_cell.length_a   1.000
_cell.length_b   1.000
_cell.length_c   1.000
_cell.angle_alpha   90.00
_cell.angle_beta   90.00
_cell.angle_gamma   90.00
#
_symmetry.space_group_name_H-M   'P 1'
#
loop_
_entity.id
_entity.type
_entity.pdbx_description
1 polymer ?
#
loop_
_entity_poly.entity_id
_entity_poly.type
_entity_poly.pdbx_seq_one_letter_code
_entity_poly.pdbx_strand_id
1 'polypeptide(L)'
;MPLAAAVSPAAAADKDERFFRNVEGQWTGPGEIVAGKYKGTKFTCTLAGTTPENDIGMTLDGSCRVGVFSQPMKATVTRKGGTYTGAFNDGAAGKGLDVVSGTVSGDRVVFGLNRKQLNGAMLARIADENTMNVTVSVRVEQELVPVIGMSLKRVDGAAVSSIAKN
;
A
#
# COMPACT_ATOMS: atom_id res chain seq x y z
N MET A 1 33.91 41.23 -15.47
CA MET A 1 32.49 40.84 -15.42
C MET A 1 32.42 39.41 -14.94
N PRO A 2 32.05 39.11 -13.68
CA PRO A 2 31.93 37.73 -13.25
C PRO A 2 30.57 37.16 -13.69
N LEU A 3 30.63 35.98 -14.33
CA LEU A 3 29.49 35.21 -14.79
C LEU A 3 28.85 34.54 -13.56
N ALA A 4 27.65 34.98 -13.17
CA ALA A 4 26.89 34.34 -12.09
C ALA A 4 26.28 33.03 -12.61
N ALA A 5 26.77 31.89 -12.12
CA ALA A 5 26.15 30.59 -12.36
C ALA A 5 24.84 30.50 -11.56
N ALA A 6 23.71 30.49 -12.27
CA ALA A 6 22.40 30.22 -11.68
C ALA A 6 22.33 28.74 -11.30
N VAL A 7 22.42 28.44 -10.00
CA VAL A 7 22.14 27.10 -9.46
C VAL A 7 20.63 26.95 -9.44
N SER A 8 20.05 26.30 -10.44
CA SER A 8 18.63 25.93 -10.42
C SER A 8 18.39 24.99 -9.24
N PRO A 9 17.39 25.24 -8.36
CA PRO A 9 17.01 24.27 -7.35
C PRO A 9 16.52 23.03 -8.08
N ALA A 10 17.27 21.93 -8.00
CA ALA A 10 16.75 20.62 -8.34
C ALA A 10 15.48 20.42 -7.49
N ALA A 11 14.32 20.32 -8.13
CA ALA A 11 13.09 19.95 -7.46
C ALA A 11 13.36 18.60 -6.79
N ALA A 12 13.59 18.61 -5.48
CA ALA A 12 13.74 17.39 -4.73
C ALA A 12 12.44 16.62 -4.94
N ALA A 13 12.51 15.49 -5.68
CA ALA A 13 11.34 14.69 -5.94
C ALA A 13 10.60 14.44 -4.63
N ASP A 14 9.28 14.55 -4.65
CA ASP A 14 8.47 14.47 -3.45
C ASP A 14 8.76 13.13 -2.75
N LYS A 15 9.03 13.16 -1.44
CA LYS A 15 9.39 11.95 -0.69
C LYS A 15 8.27 10.92 -0.76
N ASP A 16 7.04 11.39 -0.78
CA ASP A 16 5.85 10.56 -0.81
C ASP A 16 5.67 9.93 -2.20
N GLU A 17 5.90 10.70 -3.26
CA GLU A 17 5.87 10.21 -4.63
C GLU A 17 6.88 9.09 -4.85
N ARG A 18 8.12 9.24 -4.32
CA ARG A 18 9.13 8.16 -4.38
C ARG A 18 8.65 6.87 -3.70
N PHE A 19 8.00 6.99 -2.54
CA PHE A 19 7.44 5.82 -1.88
C PHE A 19 6.38 5.14 -2.75
N PHE A 20 5.43 5.90 -3.31
CA PHE A 20 4.34 5.34 -4.10
C PHE A 20 4.80 4.75 -5.43
N ARG A 21 5.83 5.30 -6.07
CA ARG A 21 6.44 4.68 -7.25
C ARG A 21 6.99 3.28 -6.95
N ASN A 22 7.48 3.02 -5.73
CA ASN A 22 7.93 1.67 -5.36
C ASN A 22 6.78 0.66 -5.21
N VAL A 23 5.53 1.13 -5.12
CA VAL A 23 4.34 0.26 -5.06
C VAL A 23 3.98 -0.27 -6.45
N GLU A 24 4.34 0.42 -7.53
CA GLU A 24 3.98 0.04 -8.90
C GLU A 24 4.46 -1.36 -9.28
N GLY A 25 3.69 -2.10 -10.08
CA GLY A 25 4.05 -3.43 -10.57
C GLY A 25 3.19 -4.56 -9.99
N GLN A 26 3.53 -5.80 -10.31
CA GLN A 26 2.74 -6.96 -9.89
C GLN A 26 3.28 -7.58 -8.60
N TRP A 27 2.37 -7.90 -7.68
CA TRP A 27 2.65 -8.43 -6.36
C TRP A 27 1.86 -9.71 -6.10
N THR A 28 2.51 -10.73 -5.54
CA THR A 28 1.83 -11.94 -5.10
C THR A 28 2.39 -12.45 -3.78
N GLY A 29 1.54 -12.99 -2.91
CA GLY A 29 2.06 -13.61 -1.70
C GLY A 29 1.01 -14.04 -0.69
N PRO A 30 1.44 -14.78 0.34
CA PRO A 30 0.56 -15.26 1.39
C PRO A 30 0.13 -14.13 2.33
N GLY A 31 -1.06 -14.28 2.88
CA GLY A 31 -1.52 -13.57 4.05
C GLY A 31 -2.29 -14.48 5.00
N GLU A 32 -2.47 -13.99 6.22
CA GLU A 32 -3.14 -14.71 7.29
C GLU A 32 -3.98 -13.76 8.12
N ILE A 33 -5.16 -14.23 8.55
CA ILE A 33 -5.94 -13.57 9.60
C ILE A 33 -5.33 -13.95 10.94
N VAL A 34 -4.77 -12.99 11.67
CA VAL A 34 -3.98 -13.25 12.89
C VAL A 34 -4.80 -13.12 14.19
N ALA A 35 -5.99 -12.51 14.12
CA ALA A 35 -6.86 -12.30 15.27
C ALA A 35 -8.36 -12.39 14.90
N GLY A 36 -9.22 -12.54 15.92
CA GLY A 36 -10.67 -12.63 15.77
C GLY A 36 -11.20 -14.03 15.40
N LYS A 37 -12.49 -14.11 15.08
CA LYS A 37 -13.21 -15.36 14.79
C LYS A 37 -12.57 -16.20 13.69
N TYR A 38 -11.93 -15.56 12.72
CA TYR A 38 -11.34 -16.21 11.54
C TYR A 38 -9.82 -16.39 11.65
N LYS A 39 -9.25 -16.31 12.85
CA LYS A 39 -7.80 -16.49 13.09
C LYS A 39 -7.30 -17.82 12.49
N GLY A 40 -6.13 -17.78 11.85
CA GLY A 40 -5.50 -18.92 11.19
C GLY A 40 -5.97 -19.13 9.75
N THR A 41 -6.94 -18.36 9.26
CA THR A 41 -7.34 -18.40 7.86
C THR A 41 -6.21 -17.87 6.99
N LYS A 42 -5.69 -18.72 6.11
CA LYS A 42 -4.64 -18.38 5.15
C LYS A 42 -5.24 -18.07 3.79
N PHE A 43 -4.63 -17.12 3.11
CA PHE A 43 -5.01 -16.73 1.76
C PHE A 43 -3.78 -16.34 0.94
N THR A 44 -3.93 -16.29 -0.36
CA THR A 44 -2.88 -15.80 -1.28
C THR A 44 -3.46 -14.67 -2.11
N CYS A 45 -2.79 -13.53 -2.11
CA CYS A 45 -3.20 -12.37 -2.89
C CYS A 45 -2.36 -12.24 -4.16
N THR A 46 -2.98 -11.72 -5.21
CA THR A 46 -2.32 -11.21 -6.42
C THR A 46 -2.86 -9.81 -6.68
N LEU A 47 -1.98 -8.82 -6.66
CA LEU A 47 -2.31 -7.39 -6.67
C LEU A 47 -1.43 -6.65 -7.68
N ALA A 48 -2.04 -5.73 -8.41
CA ALA A 48 -1.39 -4.79 -9.29
C ALA A 48 -1.28 -3.43 -8.58
N GLY A 49 -0.07 -2.92 -8.43
CA GLY A 49 0.23 -1.58 -7.96
C GLY A 49 0.34 -0.59 -9.11
N THR A 50 -0.29 0.57 -8.98
CA THR A 50 -0.18 1.70 -9.93
C THR A 50 -0.16 3.03 -9.19
N THR A 51 0.43 4.06 -9.80
CA THR A 51 0.28 5.46 -9.36
C THR A 51 -0.68 6.24 -10.27
N PRO A 52 -1.44 7.21 -9.75
CA PRO A 52 -2.25 8.10 -10.58
C PRO A 52 -1.37 9.11 -11.32
N GLU A 53 -1.72 9.44 -12.58
CA GLU A 53 -0.87 10.28 -13.44
C GLU A 53 -0.63 11.72 -12.92
N ASN A 54 -1.64 12.32 -12.28
CA ASN A 54 -1.65 13.73 -11.91
C ASN A 54 -1.73 13.96 -10.39
N ASP A 55 -1.54 12.90 -9.60
CA ASP A 55 -1.66 12.93 -8.14
C ASP A 55 -0.53 12.15 -7.48
N ILE A 56 -0.31 12.39 -6.19
CA ILE A 56 0.61 11.59 -5.38
C ILE A 56 -0.21 10.57 -4.60
N GLY A 57 0.01 9.29 -4.87
CA GLY A 57 -0.79 8.23 -4.29
C GLY A 57 -0.56 6.89 -4.96
N MET A 58 -1.40 5.91 -4.63
CA MET A 58 -1.32 4.57 -5.19
C MET A 58 -2.69 3.93 -5.35
N THR A 59 -2.77 2.94 -6.23
CA THR A 59 -3.79 1.90 -6.20
C THR A 59 -3.12 0.53 -6.11
N LEU A 60 -3.63 -0.34 -5.23
CA LEU A 60 -3.39 -1.78 -5.22
C LEU A 60 -4.71 -2.47 -5.54
N ASP A 61 -4.81 -3.15 -6.68
CA ASP A 61 -6.04 -3.78 -7.16
C ASP A 61 -5.80 -5.23 -7.56
N GLY A 62 -6.72 -6.13 -7.21
CA GLY A 62 -6.62 -7.54 -7.57
C GLY A 62 -7.52 -8.41 -6.72
N SER A 63 -7.02 -9.58 -6.30
CA SER A 63 -7.82 -10.54 -5.54
C SER A 63 -7.01 -11.36 -4.55
N CYS A 64 -7.68 -11.83 -3.49
CA CYS A 64 -7.14 -12.78 -2.52
C CYS A 64 -7.96 -14.06 -2.52
N ARG A 65 -7.26 -15.19 -2.65
CA ARG A 65 -7.83 -16.53 -2.71
C ARG A 65 -7.75 -17.23 -1.36
N VAL A 66 -8.88 -17.74 -0.89
CA VAL A 66 -9.01 -18.61 0.29
C VAL A 66 -9.52 -19.98 -0.20
N GLY A 67 -8.64 -20.99 -0.24
CA GLY A 67 -9.01 -22.30 -0.77
C GLY A 67 -9.41 -22.25 -2.24
N VAL A 68 -10.69 -22.46 -2.55
CA VAL A 68 -11.26 -22.38 -3.91
C VAL A 68 -11.97 -21.05 -4.20
N PHE A 69 -12.17 -20.21 -3.19
CA PHE A 69 -12.87 -18.94 -3.32
C PHE A 69 -11.88 -17.79 -3.54
N SER A 70 -12.21 -16.87 -4.45
CA SER A 70 -11.45 -15.64 -4.65
C SER A 70 -12.31 -14.44 -4.32
N GLN A 71 -11.75 -13.47 -3.60
CA GLN A 71 -12.41 -12.22 -3.24
C GLN A 71 -11.62 -11.04 -3.81
N PRO A 72 -12.28 -10.07 -4.45
CA PRO A 72 -11.61 -8.86 -4.91
C PRO A 72 -11.05 -8.09 -3.71
N MET A 73 -9.88 -7.48 -3.90
CA MET A 73 -9.27 -6.61 -2.90
C MET A 73 -8.68 -5.40 -3.59
N LYS A 74 -9.07 -4.21 -3.13
CA LYS A 74 -8.65 -2.94 -3.72
C LYS A 74 -8.34 -1.90 -2.65
N ALA A 75 -7.24 -1.18 -2.80
CA ALA A 75 -6.91 -0.01 -2.00
C ALA A 75 -6.51 1.12 -2.94
N THR A 76 -7.21 2.25 -2.91
CA THR A 76 -6.85 3.46 -3.66
C THR A 76 -6.66 4.59 -2.67
N VAL A 77 -5.54 5.30 -2.77
CA VAL A 77 -5.18 6.42 -1.91
C VAL A 77 -4.56 7.53 -2.73
N THR A 78 -4.97 8.76 -2.47
CA THR A 78 -4.38 9.97 -3.05
C THR A 78 -4.13 11.02 -1.98
N ARG A 79 -3.09 11.83 -2.19
CA ARG A 79 -2.75 12.94 -1.31
C ARG A 79 -3.76 14.07 -1.50
N LYS A 80 -4.24 14.61 -0.38
CA LYS A 80 -5.13 15.78 -0.34
C LYS A 80 -4.63 16.75 0.72
N GLY A 81 -4.05 17.87 0.28
CA GLY A 81 -3.38 18.81 1.17
C GLY A 81 -2.19 18.15 1.89
N GLY A 82 -2.14 18.24 3.22
CA GLY A 82 -1.10 17.61 4.05
C GLY A 82 -1.41 16.19 4.53
N THR A 83 -2.45 15.54 3.99
CA THR A 83 -2.89 14.20 4.40
C THR A 83 -3.28 13.35 3.19
N TYR A 84 -3.87 12.18 3.43
CA TYR A 84 -4.30 11.21 2.43
C TYR A 84 -5.79 10.91 2.55
N THR A 85 -6.43 10.68 1.40
CA THR A 85 -7.83 10.29 1.27
C THR A 85 -7.94 9.10 0.32
N GLY A 86 -9.00 8.31 0.44
CA GLY A 86 -9.21 7.19 -0.46
C GLY A 86 -10.13 6.11 0.09
N ALA A 87 -10.02 4.91 -0.44
CA ALA A 87 -10.88 3.79 -0.11
C ALA A 87 -10.11 2.47 -0.09
N PHE A 88 -10.38 1.66 0.91
CA PHE A 88 -10.08 0.24 0.94
C PHE A 88 -11.37 -0.54 0.70
N ASN A 89 -11.37 -1.54 -0.19
CA ASN A 89 -12.49 -2.40 -0.59
C ASN A 89 -13.82 -1.64 -0.78
N ASP A 90 -13.82 -0.67 -1.69
CA ASP A 90 -14.98 0.18 -2.05
C ASP A 90 -15.40 1.19 -0.95
N GLY A 91 -14.58 1.39 0.08
CA GLY A 91 -14.82 2.40 1.10
C GLY A 91 -16.05 2.12 1.96
N ALA A 92 -16.47 3.12 2.74
CA ALA A 92 -17.64 3.00 3.62
C ALA A 92 -18.97 2.94 2.84
N ALA A 93 -18.99 3.46 1.60
CA ALA A 93 -20.12 3.35 0.68
C ALA A 93 -20.35 1.90 0.21
N GLY A 94 -19.28 1.10 0.11
CA GLY A 94 -19.33 -0.32 -0.22
C GLY A 94 -19.16 -1.23 1.00
N LYS A 95 -18.27 -2.22 0.89
CA LYS A 95 -18.02 -3.23 1.95
C LYS A 95 -16.73 -3.00 2.73
N GLY A 96 -15.96 -1.97 2.41
CA GLY A 96 -14.64 -1.74 2.98
C GLY A 96 -14.58 -0.61 3.98
N LEU A 97 -13.54 0.21 3.94
CA LEU A 97 -13.27 1.33 4.86
C LEU A 97 -12.70 2.53 4.10
N ASP A 98 -13.02 3.74 4.57
CA ASP A 98 -12.44 4.96 4.00
C ASP A 98 -11.03 5.17 4.55
N VAL A 99 -10.13 5.63 3.68
CA VAL A 99 -8.82 6.15 4.08
C VAL A 99 -9.01 7.63 4.39
N VAL A 100 -8.78 8.01 5.65
CA VAL A 100 -9.07 9.37 6.15
C VAL A 100 -7.83 10.14 6.58
N SER A 101 -6.70 9.44 6.72
CA SER A 101 -5.42 10.04 7.03
C SER A 101 -4.27 9.15 6.57
N GLY A 102 -3.07 9.72 6.50
CA GLY A 102 -1.88 8.90 6.33
C GLY A 102 -0.58 9.65 6.53
N THR A 103 0.51 8.91 6.64
CA THR A 103 1.87 9.46 6.75
C THR A 103 2.85 8.49 6.13
N VAL A 104 3.69 9.00 5.23
CA VAL A 104 4.83 8.29 4.66
C VAL A 104 6.07 8.58 5.51
N SER A 105 6.84 7.55 5.82
CA SER A 105 8.10 7.65 6.56
C SER A 105 9.10 6.63 6.03
N GLY A 106 10.00 7.09 5.17
CA GLY A 106 11.03 6.26 4.55
C GLY A 106 10.42 5.14 3.69
N ASP A 107 10.60 3.89 4.12
CA ASP A 107 10.13 2.66 3.48
C ASP A 107 8.73 2.23 3.94
N ARG A 108 8.02 3.07 4.71
CA ARG A 108 6.73 2.76 5.32
C ARG A 108 5.69 3.82 5.01
N VAL A 109 4.44 3.39 4.93
CA VAL A 109 3.27 4.26 5.00
C VAL A 109 2.25 3.69 5.98
N VAL A 110 1.65 4.58 6.78
CA VAL A 110 0.53 4.24 7.65
C VAL A 110 -0.69 5.04 7.19
N PHE A 111 -1.80 4.35 6.95
CA PHE A 111 -3.09 4.95 6.65
C PHE A 111 -4.07 4.75 7.80
N GLY A 112 -4.78 5.80 8.18
CA GLY A 112 -5.93 5.70 9.08
C GLY A 112 -7.15 5.24 8.29
N LEU A 113 -7.80 4.18 8.80
CA LEU A 113 -9.03 3.63 8.22
C LEU A 113 -10.22 4.00 9.12
N ASN A 114 -11.31 4.45 8.52
CA ASN A 114 -12.56 4.70 9.23
C ASN A 114 -13.77 4.12 8.48
N ARG A 115 -14.68 3.52 9.25
CA ARG A 115 -16.06 3.27 8.82
C ARG A 115 -16.99 3.26 10.02
N LYS A 116 -17.79 4.31 10.18
CA LYS A 116 -18.71 4.45 11.32
C LYS A 116 -17.95 4.22 12.64
N GLN A 117 -18.27 3.16 13.39
CA GLN A 117 -17.62 2.79 14.65
C GLN A 117 -16.30 2.02 14.50
N LEU A 118 -15.97 1.52 13.31
CA LEU A 118 -14.73 0.78 13.06
C LEU A 118 -13.62 1.76 12.68
N ASN A 119 -12.66 1.91 13.60
CA ASN A 119 -11.41 2.62 13.36
C ASN A 119 -10.31 1.58 13.18
N GLY A 120 -9.39 1.84 12.26
CA GLY A 120 -8.29 0.93 11.99
C GLY A 120 -7.08 1.65 11.43
N ALA A 121 -6.04 0.88 11.14
CA ALA A 121 -4.85 1.36 10.46
C ALA A 121 -4.39 0.32 9.46
N MET A 122 -3.89 0.77 8.33
CA MET A 122 -3.16 -0.04 7.38
C MET A 122 -1.71 0.42 7.36
N LEU A 123 -0.78 -0.46 7.68
CA LEU A 123 0.65 -0.24 7.52
C LEU A 123 1.12 -1.01 6.30
N ALA A 124 1.76 -0.34 5.35
CA ALA A 124 2.51 -0.99 4.28
C ALA A 124 3.99 -0.62 4.39
N ARG A 125 4.87 -1.60 4.19
CA ARG A 125 6.32 -1.45 4.23
C ARG A 125 6.96 -2.11 3.02
N ILE A 126 7.74 -1.36 2.26
CA ILE A 126 8.62 -1.90 1.21
C ILE A 126 9.92 -2.34 1.89
N ALA A 127 10.01 -3.61 2.25
CA ALA A 127 11.16 -4.12 3.01
C ALA A 127 12.45 -4.17 2.16
N ASP A 128 12.29 -4.43 0.87
CA ASP A 128 13.32 -4.40 -0.17
C ASP A 128 12.66 -4.21 -1.54
N GLU A 129 13.44 -4.16 -2.62
CA GLU A 129 12.97 -3.93 -4.00
C GLU A 129 11.83 -4.88 -4.43
N ASN A 130 11.79 -6.09 -3.85
CA ASN A 130 10.89 -7.16 -4.25
C ASN A 130 9.95 -7.62 -3.15
N THR A 131 9.90 -6.95 -2.00
CA THR A 131 9.13 -7.39 -0.84
C THR A 131 8.31 -6.26 -0.23
N MET A 132 7.00 -6.45 -0.20
CA MET A 132 6.06 -5.56 0.48
C MET A 132 5.35 -6.31 1.59
N ASN A 133 5.41 -5.78 2.81
CA ASN A 133 4.63 -6.30 3.93
C ASN A 133 3.47 -5.35 4.20
N VAL A 134 2.26 -5.89 4.36
CA VAL A 134 1.09 -5.10 4.73
C VAL A 134 0.48 -5.69 5.99
N THR A 135 0.08 -4.83 6.92
CA THR A 135 -0.64 -5.18 8.13
C THR A 135 -1.87 -4.31 8.23
N VAL A 136 -3.04 -4.93 8.42
CA VAL A 136 -4.28 -4.22 8.72
C VAL A 136 -4.62 -4.50 10.18
N SER A 137 -4.82 -3.42 10.92
CA SER A 137 -5.18 -3.43 12.32
C SER A 137 -6.53 -2.76 12.51
N VAL A 138 -7.29 -3.24 13.49
CA VAL A 138 -8.53 -2.58 13.95
C VAL A 138 -8.33 -2.12 15.38
N ARG A 139 -8.98 -1.01 15.74
CA ARG A 139 -8.98 -0.51 17.10
C ARG A 139 -9.97 -1.30 17.93
N VAL A 140 -9.47 -1.88 19.02
CA VAL A 140 -10.28 -2.50 20.08
C VAL A 140 -9.97 -1.71 21.34
N GLU A 141 -10.99 -1.07 21.91
CA GLU A 141 -10.83 -0.13 23.02
C GLU A 141 -9.80 0.98 22.69
N GLN A 142 -8.67 1.01 23.39
CA GLN A 142 -7.59 1.98 23.19
C GLN A 142 -6.39 1.41 22.43
N GLU A 143 -6.45 0.16 21.99
CA GLU A 143 -5.34 -0.56 21.36
C GLU A 143 -5.61 -0.88 19.89
N LEU A 144 -4.56 -0.83 19.06
CA LEU A 144 -4.61 -1.30 17.67
C LEU A 144 -4.19 -2.77 17.64
N VAL A 145 -5.14 -3.64 17.32
CA VAL A 145 -4.92 -5.08 17.22
C VAL A 145 -4.73 -5.45 15.75
N PRO A 146 -3.58 -6.03 15.35
CA PRO A 146 -3.41 -6.53 13.99
C PRO A 146 -4.39 -7.68 13.76
N VAL A 147 -5.13 -7.61 12.66
CA VAL A 147 -6.10 -8.64 12.27
C VAL A 147 -5.72 -9.35 10.99
N ILE A 148 -4.99 -8.69 10.10
CA ILE A 148 -4.53 -9.25 8.84
C ILE A 148 -3.06 -8.90 8.64
N GLY A 149 -2.25 -9.90 8.31
CA GLY A 149 -0.88 -9.71 7.86
C GLY A 149 -0.67 -10.34 6.49
N MET A 150 0.10 -9.70 5.62
CA MET A 150 0.51 -10.26 4.33
C MET A 150 1.95 -9.91 4.01
N SER A 151 2.62 -10.81 3.31
CA SER A 151 3.95 -10.61 2.75
C SER A 151 3.88 -10.90 1.26
N LEU A 152 4.09 -9.87 0.45
CA LEU A 152 3.93 -9.88 -0.98
C LEU A 152 5.31 -9.81 -1.64
N LYS A 153 5.51 -10.62 -2.67
CA LYS A 153 6.68 -10.64 -3.52
C LYS A 153 6.36 -10.06 -4.88
N ARG A 154 7.27 -9.27 -5.42
CA ARG A 154 7.15 -8.74 -6.78
C ARG A 154 7.28 -9.88 -7.78
N VAL A 155 6.37 -9.94 -8.75
CA VAL A 155 6.36 -11.00 -9.78
C VAL A 155 7.48 -10.77 -10.80
N ASP A 156 7.86 -9.51 -11.05
CA ASP A 156 8.84 -9.12 -12.07
C ASP A 156 10.31 -9.40 -11.69
N GLY A 157 10.57 -9.85 -10.45
CA GLY A 157 11.92 -10.19 -9.97
C GLY A 157 12.60 -11.36 -10.72
N ALA A 158 11.85 -12.09 -11.56
CA ALA A 158 12.40 -13.15 -12.42
C ALA A 158 12.87 -12.65 -13.80
N ALA A 159 12.45 -11.46 -14.27
CA ALA A 159 12.70 -10.99 -15.64
C ALA A 159 13.87 -10.00 -15.77
N VAL A 160 14.35 -9.40 -14.69
CA VAL A 160 15.41 -8.39 -14.72
C VAL A 160 16.85 -8.96 -14.73
N SER A 161 17.03 -10.29 -14.71
CA SER A 161 18.36 -10.93 -14.78
C SER A 161 18.85 -11.25 -16.20
N SER A 162 18.06 -10.97 -17.24
CA SER A 162 18.40 -11.36 -18.63
C SER A 162 18.57 -10.19 -19.62
N ILE A 163 18.53 -8.92 -19.19
CA ILE A 163 18.63 -7.76 -20.11
C ILE A 163 19.92 -6.93 -19.90
N ALA A 164 20.79 -7.28 -18.94
CA ALA A 164 22.10 -6.61 -18.79
C ALA A 164 23.27 -7.52 -19.21
N LYS A 165 23.37 -7.80 -20.51
CA LYS A 165 24.64 -8.07 -21.20
C LYS A 165 24.42 -7.95 -22.71
N ASN A 166 24.66 -6.75 -23.24
CA ASN A 166 25.20 -6.49 -24.57
C ASN A 166 25.77 -5.07 -24.59
#